data_AF-A0A7C5RMH1-F1
#
_entry.id   AF-A0A7C5RMH1-F1
#
_cell.length_a   1.000
_cell.length_b   1.000
_cell.length_c   1.000
_cell.angle_alpha   90.00
_cell.angle_beta   90.00
_cell.angle_gamma   90.00
#
_symmetry.space_group_name_H-M   'P 1'
#
loop_
_entity.id
_entity.type
_entity.pdbx_description
1 polymer ?
#
loop_
_entity_poly.entity_id
_entity_poly.type
_entity_poly.pdbx_seq_one_letter_code
_entity_poly.pdbx_strand_id
1 'polypeptide(L)'
;MINLLSDKGKIRALKISLAAIISVVIVEFLLGFVVGSLAILGDGLHAAFDALTTFILIITTAASLKPPDEEHMYGHEKFEPIGGLIGGIALVITSMIIFYEAFLRLFQNVPINLELSYAGFIA
;
A
#
# COMPACT_ATOMS: atom_id res chain seq x y z
N MET A 1 23.45 -22.25 4.56
CA MET A 1 22.39 -22.85 3.71
C MET A 1 20.97 -22.43 4.13
N ILE A 2 20.70 -22.21 5.44
CA ILE A 2 19.36 -21.82 5.95
C ILE A 2 18.96 -20.38 5.53
N ASN A 3 19.86 -19.39 5.56
CA ASN A 3 19.53 -18.00 5.16
C ASN A 3 19.16 -17.87 3.67
N LEU A 4 19.91 -18.51 2.77
CA LEU A 4 19.64 -18.44 1.31
C LEU A 4 18.27 -19.01 0.89
N LEU A 5 17.73 -19.99 1.62
CA LEU A 5 16.38 -20.51 1.37
C LEU A 5 15.30 -19.56 1.91
N SER A 6 15.56 -18.91 3.05
CA SER A 6 14.72 -17.87 3.65
C SER A 6 14.63 -16.63 2.76
N ASP A 7 15.77 -16.18 2.22
CA ASP A 7 15.89 -14.96 1.40
C ASP A 7 15.13 -15.06 0.07
N LYS A 8 15.22 -16.23 -0.60
CA LYS A 8 14.41 -16.52 -1.79
C LYS A 8 12.92 -16.63 -1.45
N GLY A 9 12.60 -17.12 -0.25
CA GLY A 9 11.24 -17.20 0.28
C GLY A 9 10.61 -15.82 0.50
N LYS A 10 11.36 -14.87 1.08
CA LYS A 10 10.91 -13.48 1.32
C LYS A 10 10.48 -12.78 0.04
N ILE A 11 11.35 -12.77 -0.98
CA ILE A 11 11.04 -12.13 -2.28
C ILE A 11 9.86 -12.81 -2.95
N ARG A 12 9.76 -14.14 -2.85
CA ARG A 12 8.62 -14.87 -3.42
C ARG A 12 7.30 -14.50 -2.73
N ALA A 13 7.30 -14.42 -1.40
CA ALA A 13 6.13 -13.99 -0.63
C ALA A 13 5.70 -12.57 -1.03
N LEU A 14 6.65 -11.62 -1.07
CA LEU A 14 6.37 -10.23 -1.46
C LEU A 14 5.81 -10.13 -2.89
N LYS A 15 6.33 -10.91 -3.84
CA LYS A 15 5.81 -10.95 -5.21
C LYS A 15 4.38 -11.49 -5.28
N ILE A 16 4.07 -12.52 -4.48
CA ILE A 16 2.70 -13.06 -4.40
C ILE A 16 1.78 -12.03 -3.77
N SER A 17 2.20 -11.36 -2.68
CA SER A 17 1.44 -10.28 -2.06
C SER A 17 1.17 -9.14 -3.05
N LEU A 18 2.18 -8.70 -3.79
CA LEU A 18 2.02 -7.66 -4.81
C LEU A 18 1.02 -8.07 -5.89
N ALA A 19 1.08 -9.32 -6.38
CA ALA A 19 0.14 -9.82 -7.36
C ALA A 19 -1.30 -9.87 -6.81
N ALA A 20 -1.47 -10.26 -5.55
CA ALA A 20 -2.78 -10.25 -4.88
C ALA A 20 -3.33 -8.83 -4.74
N ILE A 21 -2.52 -7.87 -4.27
CA ILE A 21 -2.95 -6.47 -4.13
C ILE A 21 -3.32 -5.87 -5.50
N ILE A 22 -2.50 -6.08 -6.53
CA ILE A 22 -2.81 -5.62 -7.89
C ILE A 22 -4.13 -6.21 -8.39
N SER A 23 -4.42 -7.48 -8.08
CA SER A 23 -5.70 -8.09 -8.45
C SER A 23 -6.89 -7.40 -7.77
N VAL A 24 -6.75 -7.02 -6.50
CA VAL A 24 -7.76 -6.27 -5.74
C VAL A 24 -7.96 -4.89 -6.35
N VAL A 25 -6.87 -4.15 -6.61
CA VAL A 25 -6.92 -2.82 -7.25
C VAL A 25 -7.68 -2.87 -8.57
N ILE A 26 -7.40 -3.86 -9.43
CA ILE A 26 -8.10 -3.99 -10.71
C ILE A 26 -9.60 -4.21 -10.49
N VAL A 27 -9.97 -5.10 -9.56
CA VAL A 27 -11.38 -5.40 -9.26
C VAL A 27 -12.10 -4.18 -8.70
N GLU A 28 -11.50 -3.47 -7.75
CA GLU A 28 -12.09 -2.28 -7.12
C GLU A 28 -12.22 -1.12 -8.09
N PHE A 29 -11.23 -0.88 -8.95
CA PHE A 29 -11.38 0.14 -9.99
C PHE A 29 -12.50 -0.22 -10.98
N LEU A 30 -12.56 -1.46 -11.44
CA LEU A 30 -13.61 -1.90 -12.36
C LEU A 30 -15.00 -1.79 -11.72
N LEU A 31 -15.18 -2.32 -10.51
CA LEU A 31 -16.45 -2.24 -9.78
C LEU A 31 -16.79 -0.80 -9.42
N GLY A 32 -15.81 0.00 -9.01
CA GLY A 32 -15.97 1.42 -8.69
C GLY A 32 -16.49 2.24 -9.87
N PHE A 33 -15.99 1.99 -11.08
CA PHE A 33 -16.51 2.61 -12.30
C PHE A 33 -17.89 2.11 -12.71
N VAL A 34 -18.15 0.80 -12.60
CA VAL A 34 -19.45 0.20 -12.97
C VAL A 34 -20.56 0.66 -12.01
N VAL A 35 -20.27 0.70 -10.72
CA VAL A 35 -21.22 1.11 -9.67
C VAL A 35 -21.31 2.65 -9.56
N GLY A 36 -20.27 3.37 -10.00
CA GLY A 36 -20.19 4.82 -9.87
C GLY A 36 -19.93 5.27 -8.42
N SER A 37 -19.24 4.44 -7.62
CA SER A 37 -19.00 4.69 -6.20
C SER A 37 -17.61 5.30 -5.96
N LEU A 38 -17.61 6.53 -5.43
CA LEU A 38 -16.38 7.17 -4.96
C LEU A 38 -15.77 6.47 -3.75
N ALA A 39 -16.57 5.73 -2.96
CA ALA A 39 -16.09 4.97 -1.82
C ALA A 39 -15.23 3.78 -2.28
N ILE A 40 -15.72 2.98 -3.23
CA ILE A 40 -14.99 1.84 -3.80
C ILE A 40 -13.74 2.34 -4.55
N LEU A 41 -13.85 3.41 -5.34
CA LEU A 41 -12.69 4.00 -6.00
C LEU A 41 -11.64 4.51 -5.00
N GLY A 42 -12.08 5.03 -3.85
CA GLY A 42 -11.20 5.44 -2.75
C GLY A 42 -10.45 4.26 -2.12
N ASP A 43 -11.14 3.13 -1.91
CA ASP A 43 -10.52 1.90 -1.41
C ASP A 43 -9.52 1.33 -2.43
N GLY A 44 -9.88 1.33 -3.71
CA GLY A 44 -8.98 0.98 -4.81
C GLY A 44 -7.72 1.85 -4.89
N LEU A 45 -7.85 3.15 -4.62
CA LEU A 45 -6.70 4.05 -4.51
C LEU A 45 -5.83 3.71 -3.30
N HIS A 46 -6.42 3.36 -2.16
CA HIS A 46 -5.68 2.93 -0.98
C HIS A 46 -4.88 1.64 -1.25
N ALA A 47 -5.54 0.63 -1.82
CA ALA A 47 -4.89 -0.62 -2.23
C ALA A 47 -3.77 -0.37 -3.28
N ALA A 48 -3.91 0.64 -4.14
CA ALA A 48 -2.87 1.02 -5.08
C ALA A 48 -1.62 1.60 -4.39
N PHE A 49 -1.80 2.39 -3.31
CA PHE A 49 -0.68 2.85 -2.48
C PHE A 49 0.02 1.69 -1.74
N ASP A 50 -0.74 0.69 -1.30
CA ASP A 50 -0.16 -0.52 -0.72
C ASP A 50 0.64 -1.35 -1.74
N ALA A 51 0.16 -1.41 -2.99
CA ALA A 51 0.90 -2.04 -4.08
C ALA A 51 2.22 -1.32 -4.35
N LEU A 52 2.21 0.02 -4.38
CA LEU A 52 3.41 0.85 -4.56
C LEU A 52 4.41 0.63 -3.41
N THR A 53 3.91 0.64 -2.17
CA THR A 53 4.73 0.39 -0.98
C THR A 53 5.35 -1.00 -0.99
N THR A 54 4.56 -2.02 -1.34
CA THR A 54 5.03 -3.40 -1.47
C THR A 54 6.07 -3.53 -2.59
N PHE A 55 5.91 -2.81 -3.70
CA PHE A 55 6.89 -2.77 -4.77
C PHE A 55 8.23 -2.17 -4.31
N ILE A 56 8.19 -1.06 -3.57
CA ILE A 56 9.39 -0.47 -2.94
C ILE A 56 10.03 -1.48 -1.99
N LEU A 57 9.23 -2.17 -1.17
CA LEU A 57 9.70 -3.19 -0.24
C LEU A 57 10.38 -4.36 -0.95
N ILE A 58 9.91 -4.78 -2.13
CA ILE A 58 10.59 -5.79 -2.96
C ILE A 58 11.98 -5.29 -3.38
N ILE A 59 12.09 -4.03 -3.81
CA ILE A 59 13.36 -3.44 -4.24
C ILE A 59 14.34 -3.36 -3.07
N THR A 60 13.90 -2.84 -1.92
CA THR A 60 14.77 -2.70 -0.75
C THR A 60 15.17 -4.04 -0.15
N THR A 61 14.28 -5.03 -0.17
CA THR A 61 14.59 -6.41 0.21
C THR A 61 15.57 -7.04 -0.78
N ALA A 62 15.41 -6.83 -2.09
CA ALA A 62 16.36 -7.34 -3.07
C ALA A 62 17.76 -6.70 -2.91
N ALA A 63 17.81 -5.40 -2.60
CA ALA A 63 19.05 -4.69 -2.29
C ALA A 63 19.69 -5.21 -1.00
N SER A 64 18.90 -5.62 0.01
CA SER A 64 19.44 -6.09 1.28
C SER A 64 20.15 -7.43 1.20
N LEU A 65 19.81 -8.25 0.20
CA LEU A 65 20.42 -9.56 -0.05
C LEU A 65 21.76 -9.47 -0.78
N LYS A 66 22.23 -8.27 -1.15
CA LYS A 66 23.53 -8.10 -1.81
C LYS A 66 24.67 -8.45 -0.83
N PRO A 67 25.66 -9.25 -1.26
CA PRO A 67 26.80 -9.58 -0.41
C PRO A 67 27.60 -8.32 -0.02
N PRO A 68 28.40 -8.37 1.06
CA PRO A 68 29.27 -7.26 1.47
C PRO A 68 30.21 -6.84 0.33
N ASP A 69 30.39 -5.53 0.17
CA ASP A 69 31.34 -4.93 -0.78
C ASP A 69 32.27 -3.94 -0.07
N GLU A 70 33.21 -3.34 -0.81
CA GLU A 70 34.20 -2.43 -0.22
C GLU A 70 33.58 -1.15 0.34
N GLU A 71 32.43 -0.71 -0.20
CA GLU A 71 31.69 0.44 0.33
C GLU A 71 30.86 0.07 1.58
N HIS A 72 30.43 -1.19 1.71
CA HIS A 72 29.63 -1.69 2.82
C HIS A 72 30.22 -2.98 3.40
N MET A 73 31.32 -2.84 4.17
CA MET A 73 32.00 -3.96 4.83
C MET A 73 31.11 -4.77 5.79
N TYR A 74 30.03 -4.18 6.31
CA TYR A 74 29.06 -4.85 7.18
C TYR A 74 27.87 -5.50 6.43
N GLY A 75 27.82 -5.40 5.09
CA GLY A 75 26.73 -5.93 4.27
C GLY A 75 25.54 -4.98 4.09
N HIS A 76 24.61 -5.37 3.21
CA HIS A 76 23.45 -4.57 2.84
C HIS A 76 22.17 -4.92 3.63
N GLU A 77 22.25 -5.73 4.67
CA GLU A 77 21.06 -6.21 5.39
C GLU A 77 20.16 -5.07 5.95
N LYS A 78 20.75 -3.90 6.23
CA LYS A 78 20.03 -2.71 6.73
C LYS A 78 19.19 -1.98 5.69
N PHE A 79 19.20 -2.40 4.43
CA PHE A 79 18.37 -1.79 3.39
C PHE A 79 16.90 -2.24 3.47
N GLU A 80 16.60 -3.45 3.96
CA GLU A 80 15.22 -3.98 4.04
C GLU A 80 14.29 -3.11 4.92
N PRO A 81 14.68 -2.70 6.14
CA PRO A 81 13.85 -1.85 7.00
C PRO A 81 13.52 -0.47 6.41
N ILE A 82 14.34 0.04 5.48
CA ILE A 82 14.10 1.35 4.84
C ILE A 82 12.81 1.31 4.01
N GLY A 83 12.56 0.19 3.30
CA GLY A 83 11.32 0.02 2.53
C GLY A 83 10.08 -0.01 3.42
N GLY A 84 10.17 -0.71 4.56
CA GLY A 84 9.11 -0.74 5.56
C GLY A 84 8.86 0.63 6.20
N LEU A 85 9.92 1.39 6.46
CA LEU A 85 9.81 2.75 7.00
C LEU A 85 9.10 3.69 6.03
N ILE A 86 9.43 3.64 4.74
CA ILE A 86 8.76 4.45 3.71
C ILE A 86 7.25 4.16 3.70
N GLY A 87 6.88 2.88 3.73
CA GLY A 87 5.48 2.46 3.83
C GLY A 87 4.79 2.95 5.09
N GLY A 88 5.45 2.80 6.24
CA GLY A 88 4.93 3.26 7.53
C GLY A 88 4.70 4.77 7.57
N ILE A 89 5.63 5.56 7.02
CA ILE A 89 5.48 7.02 6.91
C ILE A 89 4.29 7.37 6.02
N ALA A 90 4.15 6.72 4.86
CA ALA A 90 3.03 6.95 3.96
C ALA A 90 1.68 6.65 4.64
N LEU A 91 1.60 5.57 5.42
CA LEU A 91 0.41 5.20 6.18
C LEU A 91 0.06 6.24 7.23
N VAL A 92 1.03 6.71 8.00
CA VAL A 92 0.82 7.75 9.03
C VAL A 92 0.32 9.05 8.41
N ILE A 93 0.93 9.50 7.31
CA ILE A 93 0.52 10.73 6.60
C ILE A 93 -0.91 10.58 6.09
N THR A 94 -1.22 9.47 5.41
CA THR A 94 -2.55 9.19 4.87
C THR A 94 -3.60 9.18 5.99
N SER A 95 -3.30 8.52 7.11
CA SER A 95 -4.19 8.47 8.27
C SER A 95 -4.45 9.86 8.86
N MET A 96 -3.44 10.72 8.95
CA MET A 96 -3.61 12.10 9.45
C MET A 96 -4.50 12.94 8.54
N ILE A 97 -4.35 12.81 7.22
CA ILE A 97 -5.18 13.52 6.24
C ILE A 97 -6.64 13.09 6.36
N ILE A 98 -6.90 11.78 6.36
CA ILE A 98 -8.27 11.24 6.50
C ILE A 98 -8.89 11.68 7.83
N PHE A 99 -8.13 11.62 8.92
CA PHE A 99 -8.62 12.06 10.23
C PHE A 99 -8.98 13.54 10.25
N TYR A 100 -8.15 14.40 9.65
CA TYR A 100 -8.40 15.82 9.54
C TYR A 100 -9.67 16.13 8.72
N GLU A 101 -9.82 15.50 7.56
CA GLU A 101 -11.03 15.65 6.74
C GLU A 101 -12.28 15.17 7.46
N ALA A 102 -12.21 13.99 8.09
CA ALA A 102 -13.34 13.42 8.83
C ALA A 102 -13.75 14.36 9.98
N PHE A 103 -12.79 14.91 10.71
CA PHE A 103 -13.05 15.87 11.79
C PHE A 103 -13.74 17.14 11.27
N LEU A 104 -13.27 17.72 10.17
CA LEU A 104 -13.92 18.90 9.56
C LEU A 104 -15.36 18.60 9.12
N ARG A 105 -15.60 17.45 8.50
CA ARG A 105 -16.93 17.02 8.05
C ARG A 105 -17.93 16.82 9.19
N LEU A 106 -17.48 16.55 10.42
CA LEU A 106 -18.37 16.47 11.58
C LEU A 106 -18.95 17.84 11.98
N PHE A 107 -18.20 18.92 11.78
CA PHE A 107 -18.62 20.28 12.17
C PHE A 107 -19.21 21.08 11.01
N GLN A 108 -18.91 20.71 9.76
CA GLN A 108 -19.54 21.28 8.58
C GLN A 108 -20.73 20.39 8.17
N ASN A 109 -21.95 20.95 8.24
CA ASN A 109 -23.14 20.35 7.61
C ASN A 109 -23.00 20.44 6.08
N VAL A 110 -22.10 19.66 5.50
CA VAL A 110 -21.94 19.53 4.06
C VAL A 110 -23.20 18.82 3.54
N PRO A 111 -23.97 19.40 2.60
CA PRO A 111 -25.11 18.72 2.02
C PRO A 111 -24.62 17.46 1.30
N ILE A 112 -25.07 16.31 1.78
CA ILE A 112 -24.73 15.01 1.20
C ILE A 112 -25.58 14.85 -0.06
N ASN A 113 -24.94 14.74 -1.22
CA ASN A 113 -25.63 14.34 -2.44
C ASN A 113 -26.12 12.89 -2.27
N LEU A 114 -27.41 12.72 -1.95
CA LEU A 114 -28.01 11.44 -1.55
C LEU A 114 -27.86 10.33 -2.61
N GLU A 115 -27.86 10.66 -3.91
CA GLU A 115 -27.73 9.65 -4.97
C GLU A 115 -26.33 8.99 -5.00
N LEU A 116 -25.26 9.76 -4.80
CA LEU A 116 -23.89 9.24 -4.76
C LEU A 116 -23.56 8.56 -3.41
N SER A 117 -24.19 9.00 -2.32
CA SER A 117 -23.98 8.42 -0.99
C SER A 117 -24.70 7.09 -0.78
N TYR A 118 -25.89 6.88 -1.37
CA TYR A 118 -26.56 5.58 -1.31
C TYR A 118 -25.81 4.52 -2.11
N ALA A 119 -25.26 4.88 -3.27
CA ALA A 119 -24.38 4.01 -4.05
C ALA A 119 -23.06 3.71 -3.31
N GLY A 120 -22.52 4.69 -2.57
CA GLY A 120 -21.32 4.49 -1.74
C GLY A 120 -21.53 3.76 -0.42
N PHE A 121 -22.77 3.65 0.08
CA PHE A 121 -23.11 2.98 1.34
C PHE A 121 -23.58 1.53 1.16
N ILE A 122 -24.17 1.21 0.01
CA ILE A 122 -24.66 -0.14 -0.32
C ILE A 122 -23.54 -1.02 -0.93
N ALA A 123 -22.53 -0.40 -1.54
CA ALA A 123 -21.47 -1.08 -2.27
C ALA A 123 -20.23 -1.34 -1.39
#